data_AF-A0A812MYD5-F1
#
_entry.id   AF-A0A812MYD5-F1
#
_cell.length_a   1.000
_cell.length_b   1.000
_cell.length_c   1.000
_cell.angle_alpha   90.00
_cell.angle_beta   90.00
_cell.angle_gamma   90.00
#
_symmetry.space_group_name_H-M   'P 1'
#
loop_
_entity.id
_entity.type
_entity.pdbx_description
1 polymer ?
#
loop_
_entity_poly.entity_id
_entity_poly.type
_entity_poly.pdbx_seq_one_letter_code
_entity_poly.pdbx_strand_id
1 'polypeptide(L)'
;MPKTNCFSTEYAKSSMSTCRVCMAKIVKDSLRVGHSQLEAENDLTMAGKEVDERMMAMAGAVRWHHFECFPRMKGAKWMATNLPASPEKLDGYKDLKKADQKKLLSLWKGMQGLLGDKESKGSKRKAEADAPGKSKALKRPAAATSSTSLSKLTSVQGVLTPAQFKKVQALEAQLSSCTTATLIAELQKNDQTRTGKKEELVSRVAEGRVLGSLPSCPRCKHGQVHWSRLGGWFSCPGYFDKEERQQKRCFWRSQELKRKSWKRA
;
A
#
# COMPACT_ATOMS: atom_id res chain seq x y z
N MET A 1 -21.49 -16.26 7.88
CA MET A 1 -22.30 -15.02 7.82
C MET A 1 -21.47 -13.94 7.13
N PRO A 2 -22.05 -12.95 6.42
CA PRO A 2 -21.27 -11.97 5.68
C PRO A 2 -20.53 -11.01 6.63
N LYS A 3 -19.22 -10.88 6.42
CA LYS A 3 -18.28 -10.05 7.19
C LYS A 3 -18.69 -8.57 7.12
N THR A 4 -19.16 -7.98 8.21
CA THR A 4 -19.50 -6.54 8.25
C THR A 4 -18.24 -5.71 8.48
N ASN A 5 -17.73 -5.12 7.39
CA ASN A 5 -16.64 -4.16 7.45
C ASN A 5 -17.21 -2.76 7.68
N CYS A 6 -16.72 -2.07 8.70
CA CYS A 6 -17.05 -0.68 8.98
C CYS A 6 -15.85 0.20 8.62
N PHE A 7 -16.13 1.36 8.03
CA PHE A 7 -15.11 2.31 7.65
C PHE A 7 -15.50 3.69 8.17
N SER A 8 -14.52 4.39 8.71
CA SER A 8 -14.68 5.71 9.33
C SER A 8 -13.63 6.67 8.80
N THR A 9 -13.89 7.96 8.86
CA THR A 9 -12.92 9.01 8.50
C THR A 9 -13.06 10.19 9.44
N GLU A 10 -11.93 10.76 9.85
CA GLU A 10 -11.90 11.96 10.68
C GLU A 10 -10.53 12.65 10.55
N TYR A 11 -10.46 13.87 11.08
CA TYR A 11 -9.17 14.48 11.41
C TYR A 11 -8.63 13.85 12.70
N ALA A 12 -7.35 13.54 12.73
CA ALA A 12 -6.74 12.88 13.88
C ALA A 12 -6.85 13.74 15.15
N LYS A 13 -7.65 13.28 16.13
CA LYS A 13 -7.86 14.00 17.41
C LYS A 13 -6.57 14.22 18.21
N SER A 14 -5.60 13.32 18.05
CA SER A 14 -4.28 13.39 18.67
C SER A 14 -3.24 12.63 17.85
N SER A 15 -1.96 12.89 18.11
CA SER A 15 -0.82 12.19 17.49
C SER A 15 -0.51 10.81 18.10
N MET A 16 -1.48 10.17 18.77
CA MET A 16 -1.29 8.88 19.46
C MET A 16 -1.57 7.66 18.58
N SER A 17 -2.43 7.80 17.56
CA SER A 17 -2.74 6.68 16.66
C SER A 17 -1.58 6.35 15.73
N THR A 18 -1.34 5.07 15.51
CA THR A 18 -0.32 4.58 14.57
C THR A 18 -1.00 4.01 13.31
N CYS A 19 -0.54 4.42 12.13
CA CYS A 19 -1.03 3.88 10.87
C CYS A 19 -0.71 2.39 10.74
N ARG A 20 -1.72 1.57 10.41
CA ARG A 20 -1.53 0.11 10.29
C ARG A 20 -0.81 -0.37 9.03
N VAL A 21 -0.59 0.50 8.04
CA VAL A 21 0.20 0.18 6.83
C VAL A 21 1.65 0.51 7.04
N CYS A 22 1.93 1.75 7.44
CA CYS A 22 3.27 2.27 7.45
C CYS A 22 3.89 2.33 8.85
N MET A 23 3.10 1.99 9.87
CA MET A 23 3.49 1.91 11.28
C MET A 23 3.99 3.23 11.88
N ALA A 24 3.75 4.35 11.21
CA ALA A 24 4.08 5.67 11.70
C ALA A 24 2.94 6.35 12.45
N LYS A 25 3.28 7.27 13.36
CA LYS A 25 2.31 8.15 14.02
C LYS A 25 1.53 8.95 12.98
N ILE A 26 0.21 9.03 13.17
CA ILE A 26 -0.66 9.91 12.41
C ILE A 26 -0.72 11.23 13.17
N VAL A 27 -0.28 12.32 12.54
CA VAL A 27 -0.16 13.64 13.18
C VAL A 27 -1.55 14.19 13.51
N LYS A 28 -1.70 14.90 14.63
CA LYS A 28 -2.93 15.63 14.99
C LYS A 28 -3.42 16.50 13.82
N ASP A 29 -4.74 16.56 13.65
CA ASP A 29 -5.45 17.32 12.62
C ASP A 29 -5.19 16.87 11.17
N SER A 30 -4.44 15.77 10.97
CA SER A 30 -4.28 15.15 9.65
C SER A 30 -5.47 14.23 9.31
N LEU A 31 -5.86 14.21 8.04
CA LEU A 31 -6.92 13.34 7.55
C LEU A 31 -6.50 11.86 7.66
N ARG A 32 -7.34 11.05 8.32
CA ARG A 32 -7.13 9.60 8.47
C ARG A 32 -8.37 8.81 8.10
N VAL A 33 -8.14 7.56 7.68
CA VAL A 33 -9.20 6.60 7.34
C VAL A 33 -9.06 5.37 8.22
N GLY A 34 -10.18 5.01 8.86
CA GLY A 34 -10.33 3.90 9.78
C GLY A 34 -11.03 2.71 9.13
N HIS A 35 -10.61 1.51 9.51
CA HIS A 35 -11.31 0.25 9.17
C HIS A 35 -11.45 -0.60 10.42
N SER A 36 -12.64 -1.12 10.67
CA SER A 36 -12.91 -2.14 11.67
C SER A 36 -13.72 -3.27 11.06
N GLN A 37 -13.63 -4.45 11.67
CA GLN A 37 -14.43 -5.60 11.30
C GLN A 37 -15.09 -6.09 12.58
N LEU A 38 -16.43 -6.16 12.59
CA LEU A 38 -17.21 -6.52 13.78
C LEU A 38 -17.06 -7.99 14.16
N GLU A 39 -16.70 -8.86 13.22
CA GLU A 39 -16.38 -10.26 13.48
C GLU A 39 -14.89 -10.52 13.23
N ALA A 40 -14.21 -10.98 14.28
CA ALA A 40 -12.77 -11.11 14.38
C ALA A 40 -12.17 -12.13 13.41
N GLU A 41 -12.08 -11.79 12.12
CA GLU A 41 -10.94 -12.26 11.32
C GLU A 41 -9.74 -11.38 11.69
N ASN A 42 -9.21 -11.60 12.88
CA ASN A 42 -7.88 -11.13 13.17
C ASN A 42 -6.88 -12.27 13.11
N ASP A 43 -5.78 -11.97 12.45
CA ASP A 43 -4.44 -12.54 12.61
C ASP A 43 -3.89 -12.45 14.07
N LEU A 44 -4.78 -12.15 15.04
CA LEU A 44 -4.60 -12.18 16.49
C LEU A 44 -5.36 -13.37 17.12
N THR A 45 -6.39 -13.92 16.47
CA THR A 45 -6.98 -15.22 16.81
C THR A 45 -6.08 -16.32 16.23
N MET A 46 -4.82 -16.34 16.66
CA MET A 46 -3.97 -17.50 16.44
C MET A 46 -4.56 -18.65 17.26
N ALA A 47 -5.05 -19.67 16.56
CA ALA A 47 -5.17 -21.05 17.03
C ALA A 47 -5.81 -21.25 18.42
N GLY A 48 -7.14 -21.29 18.48
CA GLY A 48 -7.87 -22.01 19.53
C GLY A 48 -7.66 -21.55 20.98
N LYS A 49 -7.17 -20.34 21.22
CA LYS A 49 -7.14 -19.73 22.56
C LYS A 49 -8.43 -18.98 22.82
N GLU A 50 -8.98 -19.12 24.03
CA GLU A 50 -10.13 -18.34 24.49
C GLU A 50 -9.87 -16.84 24.25
N VAL A 51 -10.82 -16.21 23.56
CA VAL A 51 -10.85 -14.78 23.32
C VAL A 51 -11.48 -14.12 24.53
N ASP A 52 -10.66 -13.48 25.37
CA ASP A 52 -11.18 -12.65 26.44
C ASP A 52 -11.87 -11.38 25.90
N GLU A 53 -12.71 -10.75 26.73
CA GLU A 53 -13.50 -9.56 26.38
C GLU A 53 -12.62 -8.40 25.88
N ARG A 54 -11.41 -8.27 26.43
CA ARG A 54 -10.42 -7.26 26.03
C ARG A 54 -9.87 -7.53 24.64
N MET A 55 -9.65 -8.79 24.29
CA MET A 55 -9.17 -9.22 22.97
C MET A 55 -10.26 -9.03 21.90
N MET A 56 -11.53 -9.23 22.26
CA MET A 56 -12.69 -8.92 21.41
C MET A 56 -12.86 -7.40 21.19
N ALA A 57 -12.74 -6.59 22.25
CA ALA A 57 -12.77 -5.13 22.16
C ALA A 57 -11.61 -4.58 21.28
N MET A 58 -10.41 -5.17 21.41
CA MET A 58 -9.26 -4.82 20.56
C MET A 58 -9.42 -5.32 19.11
N ALA A 59 -10.17 -6.41 18.90
CA ALA A 59 -10.47 -6.93 17.57
C ALA A 59 -11.47 -6.04 16.81
N GLY A 60 -12.46 -5.47 17.51
CA GLY A 60 -13.42 -4.51 16.96
C GLY A 60 -12.89 -3.07 16.83
N ALA A 61 -11.72 -2.77 17.39
CA ALA A 61 -11.16 -1.42 17.39
C ALA A 61 -10.83 -0.91 15.98
N VAL A 62 -11.12 0.37 15.73
CA VAL A 62 -10.83 1.03 14.45
C VAL A 62 -9.32 1.08 14.19
N ARG A 63 -8.91 0.49 13.08
CA ARG A 63 -7.54 0.55 12.57
C ARG A 63 -7.36 1.79 11.74
N TRP A 64 -6.64 2.76 12.30
CA TRP A 64 -6.34 4.01 11.63
C TRP A 64 -5.22 3.86 10.59
N HIS A 65 -5.37 4.60 9.50
CA HIS A 65 -4.42 4.70 8.40
C HIS A 65 -4.24 6.16 8.01
N HIS A 66 -3.03 6.58 7.62
CA HIS A 66 -2.90 7.83 6.87
C HIS A 66 -3.78 7.76 5.62
N PHE A 67 -4.35 8.89 5.22
CA PHE A 67 -5.15 8.98 3.98
C PHE A 67 -4.43 8.32 2.79
N GLU A 68 -3.14 8.60 2.62
CA GLU A 68 -2.32 8.09 1.50
C GLU A 68 -1.88 6.63 1.68
N CYS A 69 -1.95 6.11 2.91
CA CYS A 69 -1.68 4.71 3.24
C CYS A 69 -2.86 3.80 2.97
N PHE A 70 -4.08 4.34 3.06
CA PHE A 70 -5.30 3.55 3.01
C PHE A 70 -5.39 2.64 1.77
N PRO A 71 -5.04 3.08 0.53
CA PRO A 71 -5.08 2.20 -0.64
C PRO A 71 -4.12 0.99 -0.59
N ARG A 72 -3.16 0.99 0.35
CA ARG A 72 -2.19 -0.09 0.55
C ARG A 72 -2.56 -1.02 1.71
N MET A 73 -3.70 -0.81 2.38
CA MET A 73 -4.09 -1.60 3.56
C MET A 73 -4.30 -3.08 3.26
N LYS A 74 -4.89 -3.38 2.10
CA LYS A 74 -5.28 -4.71 1.65
C LYS A 74 -5.15 -4.75 0.12
N GLY A 75 -5.14 -5.95 -0.45
CA GLY A 75 -5.05 -6.13 -1.89
C GLY A 75 -6.25 -5.51 -2.63
N ALA A 76 -6.02 -5.08 -3.87
CA ALA A 76 -7.04 -4.43 -4.71
C ALA A 76 -8.34 -5.25 -4.82
N LYS A 77 -8.25 -6.58 -4.93
CA LYS A 77 -9.42 -7.48 -4.94
C LYS A 77 -10.24 -7.38 -3.65
N TRP A 78 -9.57 -7.37 -2.49
CA TRP A 78 -10.24 -7.24 -1.20
C TRP A 78 -10.91 -5.86 -1.09
N MET A 79 -10.21 -4.80 -1.50
CA MET A 79 -10.75 -3.45 -1.49
C MET A 79 -12.00 -3.32 -2.37
N ALA A 80 -11.98 -3.86 -3.59
CA ALA A 80 -13.13 -3.82 -4.49
C ALA A 80 -14.39 -4.52 -3.92
N THR A 81 -14.21 -5.59 -3.15
CA THR A 81 -15.35 -6.34 -2.57
C THR A 81 -15.86 -5.73 -1.26
N ASN A 82 -14.99 -5.10 -0.47
CA ASN A 82 -15.33 -4.70 0.90
C ASN A 82 -15.50 -3.19 1.08
N LEU A 83 -15.00 -2.34 0.17
CA LEU A 83 -15.21 -0.90 0.27
C LEU A 83 -16.67 -0.52 0.03
N PRO A 84 -17.23 0.42 0.80
CA PRO A 84 -18.54 1.00 0.47
C PRO A 84 -18.50 1.66 -0.90
N ALA A 85 -19.63 1.66 -1.62
CA ALA A 85 -19.72 2.22 -2.97
C ALA A 85 -19.29 3.70 -3.07
N SER A 86 -19.51 4.49 -2.02
CA SER A 86 -19.13 5.91 -1.94
C SER A 86 -18.51 6.20 -0.57
N PRO A 87 -17.53 7.11 -0.47
CA PRO A 87 -16.98 7.55 0.80
C PRO A 87 -17.98 8.33 1.65
N GLU A 88 -19.12 8.77 1.08
CA GLU A 88 -20.20 9.41 1.84
C GLU A 88 -20.84 8.48 2.88
N LYS A 89 -20.69 7.16 2.69
CA LYS A 89 -21.14 6.15 3.65
C LYS A 89 -20.15 5.93 4.79
N LEU A 90 -19.00 6.60 4.78
CA LEU A 90 -18.05 6.55 5.89
C LEU A 90 -18.60 7.33 7.07
N ASP A 91 -18.48 6.75 8.25
CA ASP A 91 -18.73 7.47 9.49
C ASP A 91 -17.75 8.66 9.61
N GLY A 92 -18.25 9.83 9.95
CA GLY A 92 -17.49 11.09 10.01
C GLY A 92 -17.21 11.81 8.68
N TYR A 93 -17.69 11.32 7.52
CA TYR A 93 -17.48 12.01 6.23
C TYR A 93 -18.07 13.42 6.16
N LYS A 94 -19.26 13.59 6.75
CA LYS A 94 -20.00 14.87 6.73
C LYS A 94 -19.28 15.98 7.52
N ASP A 95 -18.47 15.59 8.50
CA ASP A 95 -17.73 16.52 9.37
C ASP A 95 -16.41 17.00 8.74
N LEU A 96 -16.03 16.43 7.59
CA LEU A 96 -14.83 16.83 6.87
C LEU A 96 -15.05 18.11 6.06
N LYS A 97 -13.96 18.86 5.85
CA LYS A 97 -13.97 20.01 4.93
C LYS A 97 -14.30 19.54 3.51
N LYS A 98 -15.06 20.36 2.75
CA LYS A 98 -15.43 20.08 1.34
C LYS A 98 -14.23 19.75 0.45
N ALA A 99 -13.05 20.32 0.72
CA ALA A 99 -11.82 20.01 0.00
C ALA A 99 -11.37 18.56 0.22
N ASP A 100 -11.43 18.06 1.45
CA ASP A 100 -11.00 16.70 1.80
C ASP A 100 -12.05 15.64 1.44
N GLN A 101 -13.34 16.01 1.47
CA GLN A 101 -14.42 15.21 0.88
C GLN A 101 -14.15 14.91 -0.61
N LYS A 102 -13.76 15.93 -1.39
CA LYS A 102 -13.37 15.75 -2.81
C LYS A 102 -12.14 14.86 -2.97
N LYS A 103 -11.16 14.94 -2.07
CA LYS A 103 -9.99 14.04 -2.07
C LYS A 103 -10.39 12.59 -1.83
N LEU A 104 -11.25 12.34 -0.83
CA LEU A 104 -11.79 11.00 -0.55
C LEU A 104 -12.56 10.42 -1.73
N LEU A 105 -13.43 11.22 -2.38
CA LEU A 105 -14.14 10.81 -3.59
C LEU A 105 -13.18 10.42 -4.72
N SER A 106 -12.11 11.19 -4.91
CA SER A 106 -11.10 10.91 -5.92
C SER A 106 -10.33 9.62 -5.62
N LEU A 107 -9.98 9.39 -4.34
CA LEU A 107 -9.33 8.17 -3.88
C LEU A 107 -10.23 6.94 -4.08
N TRP A 108 -11.50 7.04 -3.73
CA TRP A 108 -12.48 5.95 -3.83
C TRP A 108 -12.65 5.47 -5.26
N LYS A 109 -12.80 6.41 -6.21
CA LYS A 109 -12.87 6.10 -7.64
C LYS A 109 -11.63 5.37 -8.13
N GLY A 110 -10.44 5.80 -7.68
CA GLY A 110 -9.17 5.15 -8.00
C GLY A 110 -9.07 3.72 -7.44
N MET A 111 -9.63 3.47 -6.26
CA MET A 111 -9.60 2.13 -5.62
C MET A 111 -10.63 1.16 -6.20
N GLN A 112 -11.80 1.64 -6.63
CA GLN A 112 -12.85 0.82 -7.21
C GLN A 112 -12.69 0.56 -8.71
N GLY A 113 -11.70 1.19 -9.36
CA GLY A 113 -11.44 1.03 -10.79
C GLY A 113 -12.46 1.73 -11.71
N LEU A 114 -13.27 2.67 -11.19
CA LEU A 114 -14.30 3.39 -11.94
C LEU A 114 -13.77 4.70 -12.57
N LEU A 115 -12.87 4.55 -13.55
CA LEU A 115 -12.85 5.44 -14.72
C LEU A 115 -13.12 4.57 -15.95
N GLY A 116 -14.39 4.19 -16.11
CA GLY A 116 -14.97 3.74 -17.37
C GLY A 116 -15.84 4.86 -17.93
N ASP A 117 -15.63 5.14 -19.21
CA ASP A 117 -16.29 6.06 -20.13
C ASP A 117 -17.60 6.71 -19.68
N LYS A 118 -17.60 8.04 -19.68
CA LYS A 118 -18.84 8.76 -19.98
C LYS A 118 -19.06 8.73 -21.49
N GLU A 119 -20.20 8.16 -21.85
CA GLU A 119 -21.12 8.65 -22.88
C GLU A 119 -20.81 8.29 -24.34
N SER A 120 -21.43 7.22 -24.82
CA SER A 120 -22.04 7.24 -26.15
C SER A 120 -23.19 6.23 -26.23
N LYS A 121 -24.39 6.79 -26.08
CA LYS A 121 -25.63 6.54 -26.83
C LYS A 121 -25.60 5.30 -27.75
N GLY A 122 -26.53 4.39 -27.48
CA GLY A 122 -26.64 3.11 -28.16
C GLY A 122 -26.82 3.19 -29.68
N SER A 123 -26.35 2.15 -30.36
CA SER A 123 -26.99 1.64 -31.54
C SER A 123 -26.84 0.12 -31.63
N LYS A 124 -27.98 -0.49 -31.92
CA LYS A 124 -28.35 -1.89 -32.05
C LYS A 124 -27.57 -2.57 -33.19
N ARG A 125 -27.10 -3.81 -33.02
CA ARG A 125 -27.49 -4.99 -33.86
C ARG A 125 -26.73 -6.29 -33.52
N LYS A 126 -27.44 -7.38 -33.83
CA LYS A 126 -27.25 -8.83 -33.69
C LYS A 126 -25.96 -9.42 -34.30
N ALA A 127 -25.43 -10.41 -33.58
CA ALA A 127 -25.18 -11.83 -33.92
C ALA A 127 -24.51 -12.29 -35.24
N GLU A 128 -23.57 -13.24 -35.03
CA GLU A 128 -23.12 -14.39 -35.89
C GLU A 128 -22.42 -14.06 -37.22
N ALA A 129 -21.46 -14.83 -37.77
CA ALA A 129 -20.54 -15.88 -37.33
C ALA A 129 -19.41 -15.96 -38.41
N ASP A 130 -18.41 -16.81 -38.15
CA ASP A 130 -17.44 -17.40 -39.11
C ASP A 130 -16.05 -16.72 -39.33
N ALA A 131 -15.01 -17.56 -39.28
CA ALA A 131 -13.58 -17.33 -39.52
C ALA A 131 -13.16 -18.21 -40.74
N PRO A 132 -12.01 -18.03 -41.46
CA PRO A 132 -10.71 -17.61 -40.94
C PRO A 132 -9.76 -16.84 -41.92
N GLY A 133 -8.65 -16.30 -41.39
CA GLY A 133 -7.38 -16.23 -42.14
C GLY A 133 -6.68 -14.86 -42.37
N LYS A 134 -5.49 -14.74 -41.77
CA LYS A 134 -4.28 -13.97 -42.18
C LYS A 134 -4.18 -12.43 -41.97
N SER A 135 -3.35 -12.11 -40.97
CA SER A 135 -2.30 -11.06 -40.91
C SER A 135 -2.66 -9.58 -41.14
N LYS A 136 -2.63 -8.80 -40.05
CA LYS A 136 -1.74 -7.63 -39.89
C LYS A 136 -1.72 -7.20 -38.42
N ALA A 137 -0.54 -7.22 -37.81
CA ALA A 137 -0.30 -6.78 -36.45
C ALA A 137 -0.49 -5.26 -36.35
N LEU A 138 -1.50 -4.82 -35.59
CA LEU A 138 -1.67 -3.44 -35.17
C LEU A 138 -1.70 -3.37 -33.64
N LYS A 139 -0.71 -2.63 -33.14
CA LYS A 139 -0.49 -2.14 -31.77
C LYS A 139 -1.77 -2.00 -30.93
N ARG A 140 -1.85 -2.78 -29.86
CA ARG A 140 -2.72 -2.48 -28.69
C ARG A 140 -2.03 -1.42 -27.83
N PRO A 141 -2.60 -0.22 -27.60
CA PRO A 141 -2.14 0.64 -26.54
C PRO A 141 -2.52 0.04 -25.18
N ALA A 142 -1.55 0.08 -24.27
CA ALA A 142 -1.58 -0.55 -22.96
C ALA A 142 -2.60 0.10 -22.01
N ALA A 143 -3.20 -0.73 -21.17
CA ALA A 143 -3.99 -0.38 -20.00
C ALA A 143 -3.11 0.29 -18.91
N ALA A 144 -2.64 1.51 -19.16
CA ALA A 144 -1.65 2.22 -18.32
C ALA A 144 -2.21 3.42 -17.52
N THR A 145 -3.51 3.69 -17.59
CA THR A 145 -4.07 4.97 -17.10
C THR A 145 -4.62 4.95 -15.67
N SER A 146 -5.00 3.81 -15.11
CA SER A 146 -5.57 3.77 -13.74
C SER A 146 -4.51 3.80 -12.63
N SER A 147 -3.38 3.11 -12.82
CA SER A 147 -2.27 3.06 -11.86
C SER A 147 -1.58 4.42 -11.69
N THR A 148 -1.51 5.21 -12.76
CA THR A 148 -0.86 6.54 -12.78
C THR A 148 -1.63 7.60 -11.99
N SER A 149 -2.95 7.52 -11.95
CA SER A 149 -3.78 8.47 -11.20
C SER A 149 -3.68 8.22 -9.69
N LEU A 150 -3.77 6.94 -9.28
CA LEU A 150 -3.64 6.56 -7.88
C LEU A 150 -2.22 6.80 -7.34
N SER A 151 -1.19 6.57 -8.17
CA SER A 151 0.19 6.86 -7.77
C SER A 151 0.43 8.35 -7.58
N LYS A 152 -0.17 9.25 -8.37
CA LYS A 152 -0.11 10.71 -8.13
C LYS A 152 -0.83 11.13 -6.83
N LEU A 153 -1.98 10.53 -6.53
CA LEU A 153 -2.72 10.76 -5.28
C LEU A 153 -2.03 10.22 -4.03
N THR A 154 -1.09 9.27 -4.19
CA THR A 154 -0.34 8.62 -3.10
C THR A 154 1.16 8.88 -3.16
N SER A 155 1.62 9.77 -4.06
CA SER A 155 3.02 10.16 -4.20
C SER A 155 3.31 11.26 -3.19
N VAL A 156 3.87 10.84 -2.07
CA VAL A 156 4.04 11.70 -0.90
C VAL A 156 5.52 11.79 -0.64
N GLN A 157 6.00 13.04 -0.51
CA GLN A 157 7.38 13.32 -0.11
C GLN A 157 7.70 12.64 1.23
N GLY A 158 6.73 12.58 2.14
CA GLY A 158 6.83 11.91 3.42
C GLY A 158 7.94 12.54 4.25
N VAL A 159 8.92 11.72 4.66
CA VAL A 159 10.13 12.17 5.40
C VAL A 159 11.31 12.43 4.46
N LEU A 160 11.16 12.25 3.13
CA LEU A 160 12.22 12.59 2.19
C LEU A 160 12.30 14.11 2.01
N THR A 161 13.52 14.63 1.95
CA THR A 161 13.74 16.02 1.54
C THR A 161 13.28 16.24 0.09
N PRO A 162 12.89 17.46 -0.32
CA PRO A 162 12.46 17.74 -1.69
C PRO A 162 13.50 17.32 -2.75
N ALA A 163 14.79 17.47 -2.43
CA ALA A 163 15.88 17.04 -3.30
C ALA A 163 15.98 15.51 -3.42
N GLN A 164 15.89 14.77 -2.30
CA GLN A 164 15.88 13.31 -2.31
C GLN A 164 14.66 12.77 -3.06
N PHE A 165 13.49 13.35 -2.83
CA PHE A 165 12.26 12.93 -3.49
C PHE A 165 12.32 13.08 -5.01
N LYS A 166 12.81 14.22 -5.51
CA LYS A 166 13.04 14.43 -6.95
C LYS A 166 14.02 13.40 -7.53
N LYS A 167 15.11 13.11 -6.80
CA LYS A 167 16.09 12.08 -7.22
C LYS A 167 15.46 10.68 -7.28
N VAL A 168 14.64 10.31 -6.28
CA VAL A 168 13.94 9.02 -6.27
C VAL A 168 12.98 8.92 -7.45
N GLN A 169 12.17 9.94 -7.72
CA GLN A 169 11.25 9.92 -8.87
C GLN A 169 11.98 9.82 -10.22
N ALA A 170 13.07 10.57 -10.39
CA ALA A 170 13.88 10.50 -11.60
C ALA A 170 14.45 9.10 -11.82
N LEU A 171 14.94 8.46 -10.76
CA LEU A 171 15.43 7.08 -10.81
C LEU A 171 14.32 6.07 -11.04
N GLU A 172 13.14 6.24 -10.44
CA GLU A 172 11.98 5.37 -10.69
C GLU A 172 11.57 5.42 -12.17
N ALA A 173 11.55 6.60 -12.79
CA ALA A 173 11.27 6.76 -14.21
C ALA A 173 12.32 6.04 -15.08
N GLN A 174 13.61 6.19 -14.76
CA GLN A 174 14.70 5.51 -15.48
C GLN A 174 14.65 3.98 -15.31
N LEU A 175 14.39 3.50 -14.10
CA LEU A 175 14.38 2.08 -13.76
C LEU A 175 13.12 1.35 -14.23
N SER A 176 12.05 2.09 -14.56
CA SER A 176 10.81 1.51 -15.09
C SER A 176 11.01 0.76 -16.41
N SER A 177 12.00 1.17 -17.22
CA SER A 177 12.38 0.51 -18.48
C SER A 177 13.29 -0.70 -18.28
N CYS A 178 13.93 -0.85 -17.11
CA CYS A 178 14.81 -1.98 -16.82
C CYS A 178 14.05 -3.30 -16.69
N THR A 179 14.76 -4.41 -16.92
CA THR A 179 14.20 -5.75 -16.72
C THR A 179 14.11 -6.08 -15.23
N THR A 180 13.12 -6.91 -14.88
CA THR A 180 12.93 -7.38 -13.50
C THR A 180 14.16 -8.15 -12.99
N ALA A 181 14.85 -8.89 -13.87
CA ALA A 181 16.06 -9.64 -13.52
C ALA A 181 17.21 -8.71 -13.07
N THR A 182 17.41 -7.60 -13.78
CA THR A 182 18.42 -6.59 -13.42
C THR A 182 18.13 -5.97 -12.06
N LEU A 183 16.87 -5.62 -11.80
CA LEU A 183 16.44 -5.05 -10.51
C LEU A 183 16.65 -6.02 -9.35
N ILE A 184 16.30 -7.30 -9.54
CA ILE A 184 16.49 -8.35 -8.54
C ILE A 184 17.98 -8.56 -8.24
N ALA A 185 18.83 -8.57 -9.26
CA ALA A 185 20.28 -8.72 -9.09
C ALA A 185 20.89 -7.56 -8.29
N GLU A 186 20.46 -6.33 -8.55
CA GLU A 186 20.93 -5.16 -7.79
C GLU A 186 20.44 -5.16 -6.34
N LEU A 187 19.19 -5.57 -6.10
CA LEU A 187 18.65 -5.75 -4.74
C LEU A 187 19.41 -6.85 -3.98
N GLN A 188 19.78 -7.94 -4.66
CA GLN A 188 20.57 -9.03 -4.08
C GLN A 188 21.97 -8.57 -3.66
N LYS A 189 22.67 -7.77 -4.48
CA LYS A 189 23.99 -7.21 -4.14
C LYS A 189 23.96 -6.34 -2.88
N ASN A 190 22.78 -5.82 -2.52
CA ASN A 190 22.56 -4.91 -1.40
C ASN A 190 21.80 -5.56 -0.23
N ASP A 191 21.65 -6.88 -0.21
CA ASP A 191 20.93 -7.63 0.83
C ASP A 191 19.50 -7.10 1.07
N GLN A 192 18.80 -6.73 -0.01
CA GLN A 192 17.44 -6.20 0.05
C GLN A 192 16.38 -7.24 -0.38
N THR A 193 15.12 -6.98 -0.03
CA THR A 193 13.99 -7.84 -0.41
C THR A 193 13.79 -7.90 -1.93
N ARG A 194 13.85 -9.12 -2.47
CA ARG A 194 13.81 -9.43 -3.92
C ARG A 194 12.42 -9.80 -4.46
N THR A 195 11.42 -9.95 -3.58
CA THR A 195 10.07 -10.39 -3.93
C THR A 195 9.15 -9.20 -4.17
N GLY A 196 8.11 -9.36 -5.00
CA GLY A 196 7.11 -8.31 -5.24
C GLY A 196 6.92 -8.01 -6.72
N LYS A 197 6.08 -7.01 -7.00
CA LYS A 197 5.80 -6.55 -8.37
C LYS A 197 6.94 -5.70 -8.91
N LYS A 198 6.99 -5.53 -10.25
CA LYS A 198 8.05 -4.74 -10.90
C LYS A 198 8.12 -3.31 -10.35
N GLU A 199 6.98 -2.67 -10.10
CA GLU A 199 6.90 -1.29 -9.59
C GLU A 199 7.48 -1.19 -8.17
N GLU A 200 7.29 -2.22 -7.34
CA GLU A 200 7.85 -2.28 -5.99
C GLU A 200 9.36 -2.47 -6.03
N LEU A 201 9.86 -3.32 -6.94
CA LEU A 201 11.30 -3.53 -7.12
C LEU A 201 11.99 -2.25 -7.61
N VAL A 202 11.39 -1.55 -8.58
CA VAL A 202 11.85 -0.24 -9.06
C VAL A 202 11.92 0.77 -7.90
N SER A 203 10.85 0.87 -7.11
CA SER A 203 10.78 1.78 -5.97
C SER A 203 11.88 1.50 -4.94
N ARG A 204 12.13 0.22 -4.62
CA ARG A 204 13.17 -0.18 -3.66
C ARG A 204 14.58 0.12 -4.16
N VAL A 205 14.86 -0.13 -5.44
CA VAL A 205 16.18 0.19 -6.03
C VAL A 205 16.39 1.71 -6.07
N ALA A 206 15.38 2.49 -6.48
CA ALA A 206 15.46 3.94 -6.52
C ALA A 206 15.70 4.54 -5.12
N GLU A 207 14.95 4.08 -4.11
CA GLU A 207 15.17 4.47 -2.71
C GLU A 207 16.55 4.08 -2.21
N GLY A 208 16.96 2.84 -2.49
CA GLY A 208 18.26 2.31 -2.11
C GLY A 208 19.42 3.12 -2.66
N ARG A 209 19.36 3.52 -3.94
CA ARG A 209 20.37 4.36 -4.57
C ARG A 209 20.48 5.77 -3.97
N VAL A 210 19.38 6.33 -3.46
CA VAL A 210 19.37 7.70 -2.90
C VAL A 210 19.67 7.73 -1.41
N LEU A 211 19.11 6.78 -0.66
CA LEU A 211 19.15 6.76 0.81
C LEU A 211 20.15 5.74 1.37
N GLY A 212 20.55 4.75 0.58
CA GLY A 212 21.34 3.60 1.03
C GLY A 212 20.50 2.37 1.34
N SER A 213 21.18 1.24 1.51
CA SER A 213 20.59 -0.07 1.78
C SER A 213 20.15 -0.20 3.25
N LEU A 214 19.01 -0.86 3.47
CA LEU A 214 18.50 -1.13 4.81
C LEU A 214 19.30 -2.29 5.43
N PRO A 215 19.84 -2.13 6.65
CA PRO A 215 20.51 -3.24 7.33
C PRO A 215 19.48 -4.28 7.81
N SER A 216 19.99 -5.47 8.15
CA SER A 216 19.22 -6.47 8.89
C SER A 216 18.72 -5.91 10.23
N CYS A 217 17.62 -6.47 10.72
CA CYS A 217 16.99 -6.01 11.96
C CYS A 217 17.97 -6.07 13.15
N PRO A 218 18.20 -4.97 13.88
CA PRO A 218 19.09 -4.97 15.06
C PRO A 218 18.65 -5.92 16.16
N ARG A 219 17.35 -6.22 16.25
CA ARG A 219 16.76 -7.06 17.30
C ARG A 219 16.85 -8.55 16.99
N CYS A 220 16.32 -8.99 15.84
CA CYS A 220 16.28 -10.40 15.49
C CYS A 220 17.43 -10.83 14.58
N LYS A 221 18.22 -9.91 14.01
CA LYS A 221 19.35 -10.14 13.09
C LYS A 221 19.02 -10.86 11.77
N HIS A 222 17.90 -11.58 11.68
CA HIS A 222 17.47 -12.34 10.52
C HIS A 222 16.42 -11.61 9.66
N GLY A 223 15.55 -10.81 10.30
CA GLY A 223 14.48 -10.11 9.61
C GLY A 223 14.96 -8.91 8.81
N GLN A 224 14.36 -8.71 7.63
CA GLN A 224 14.62 -7.50 6.84
C GLN A 224 13.80 -6.33 7.38
N VAL A 225 14.46 -5.19 7.56
CA VAL A 225 13.79 -3.97 7.98
C VAL A 225 12.99 -3.41 6.80
N HIS A 226 11.73 -3.08 7.07
CA HIS A 226 10.88 -2.28 6.20
C HIS A 226 10.93 -0.81 6.64
N TRP A 227 10.99 0.12 5.70
CA TRP A 227 10.96 1.55 5.97
C TRP A 227 9.75 2.21 5.32
N SER A 228 9.05 3.04 6.09
CA SER A 228 7.97 3.86 5.59
C SER A 228 8.48 5.21 5.08
N ARG A 229 8.27 5.51 3.79
CA ARG A 229 8.48 6.86 3.24
C ARG A 229 7.68 7.93 3.98
N LEU A 230 6.45 7.62 4.39
CA LEU A 230 5.49 8.59 4.93
C LEU A 230 5.83 9.10 6.32
N GLY A 231 6.25 8.20 7.22
CA GLY A 231 6.56 8.59 8.59
C GLY A 231 7.99 8.35 9.00
N GLY A 232 8.84 7.84 8.12
CA GLY A 232 10.25 7.63 8.39
C GLY A 232 10.52 6.47 9.35
N TRP A 233 9.50 5.71 9.75
CA TRP A 233 9.63 4.62 10.69
C TRP A 233 10.21 3.37 10.03
N PHE A 234 11.13 2.75 10.74
CA PHE A 234 11.67 1.43 10.48
C PHE A 234 10.87 0.41 11.29
N SER A 235 10.50 -0.70 10.66
CA SER A 235 9.79 -1.81 11.30
C SER A 235 10.29 -3.13 10.76
N CYS A 236 10.52 -4.11 11.63
CA CYS A 236 10.78 -5.48 11.21
C CYS A 236 9.48 -6.27 11.31
N PRO A 237 8.97 -6.91 10.25
CA PRO A 237 7.80 -7.79 10.34
C PRO A 237 8.12 -9.16 10.93
N GLY A 238 9.40 -9.55 10.92
CA GLY A 238 9.86 -10.88 11.31
C GLY A 238 10.64 -11.56 10.20
N TYR A 239 10.84 -12.86 10.34
CA TYR A 239 11.48 -13.71 9.35
C TYR A 239 10.88 -15.11 9.40
N PHE A 240 11.02 -15.82 8.30
CA PHE A 240 10.69 -17.24 8.25
C PHE A 240 11.92 -18.03 8.69
N ASP A 241 11.80 -18.74 9.80
CA ASP A 241 12.83 -19.65 10.28
C ASP A 241 12.76 -20.94 9.46
N LYS A 242 13.83 -21.25 8.73
CA LYS A 242 13.88 -22.42 7.84
C LYS A 242 14.03 -23.73 8.61
N GLU A 243 14.70 -23.68 9.76
CA GLU A 243 14.96 -24.88 10.58
C GLU A 243 13.67 -25.32 11.28
N GLU A 244 13.00 -24.37 11.95
CA GLU A 244 11.72 -24.62 12.62
C GLU A 244 10.52 -24.59 11.67
N ARG A 245 10.74 -24.25 10.39
CA ARG A 245 9.70 -24.06 9.35
C ARG A 245 8.55 -23.17 9.83
N GLN A 246 8.86 -22.19 10.67
CA GLN A 246 7.88 -21.33 11.33
C GLN A 246 8.15 -19.84 11.06
N GLN A 247 7.09 -19.06 10.92
CA GLN A 247 7.20 -17.61 10.82
C GLN A 247 7.44 -17.00 12.22
N LYS A 248 8.66 -16.55 12.48
CA LYS A 248 9.02 -15.83 13.71
C LYS A 248 8.69 -14.35 13.55
N ARG A 249 7.70 -13.87 14.31
CA ARG A 249 7.32 -12.46 14.33
C ARG A 249 8.37 -11.65 15.07
N CYS A 250 8.76 -10.52 14.49
CA CYS A 250 9.55 -9.51 15.17
C CYS A 250 8.69 -8.25 15.30
N PHE A 251 8.75 -7.56 16.44
CA PHE A 251 8.02 -6.31 16.67
C PHE A 251 8.95 -5.12 16.86
N TRP A 252 10.19 -5.21 16.37
CA TRP A 252 11.16 -4.12 16.46
C TRP A 252 10.73 -2.94 15.59
N ARG A 253 10.86 -1.73 16.15
CA ARG A 253 10.55 -0.46 15.49
C ARG A 253 11.52 0.62 15.95
N SER A 254 11.85 1.54 15.06
CA SER A 254 12.67 2.72 15.37
C SER A 254 12.38 3.86 14.39
N GLN A 255 12.64 5.10 14.79
CA GLN A 255 12.68 6.25 13.86
C GLN A 255 14.09 6.49 13.32
N GLU A 256 15.10 5.95 14.01
CA GLU A 256 16.50 6.12 13.67
C GLU A 256 17.11 4.75 13.34
N LEU A 257 17.64 4.65 12.13
CA LEU A 257 18.41 3.49 11.69
C LEU A 257 19.43 3.94 10.66
N LYS A 258 20.71 3.67 10.92
CA LYS A 258 21.79 3.97 9.98
C LYS A 258 21.69 3.02 8.78
N ARG A 259 21.55 3.59 7.58
CA ARG A 259 21.58 2.86 6.32
C ARG A 259 23.02 2.57 5.92
N LYS A 260 23.22 1.46 5.21
CA LYS A 260 24.52 1.10 4.62
C LYS A 260 24.66 1.76 3.25
N SER A 261 25.90 1.90 2.77
CA SER A 261 26.18 2.39 1.42
C SER A 261 25.57 1.47 0.36
N TRP A 262 24.94 2.05 -0.66
CA TRP A 262 24.42 1.29 -1.79
C TRP A 262 25.53 0.89 -2.75
N LYS A 263 25.66 -0.41 -3.02
CA LYS A 263 26.57 -0.96 -4.02
C LYS A 263 25.88 -0.91 -5.39
N ARG A 264 26.36 -0.04 -6.28
CA ARG A 264 25.84 0.04 -7.66
C ARG A 264 26.32 -1.16 -8.47
N ALA A 265 25.50 -1.52 -9.46
CA ALA A 265 25.75 -2.67 -10.33
C ALA A 265 27.00 -2.49 -11.19
#